data_AF-A0A7J3I6H8-F1
#
_entry.id   AF-A0A7J3I6H8-F1
#
_cell.length_a   1.000
_cell.length_b   1.000
_cell.length_c   1.000
_cell.angle_alpha   90.00
_cell.angle_beta   90.00
_cell.angle_gamma   90.00
#
_symmetry.space_group_name_H-M   'P 1'
#
loop_
_entity.id
_entity.type
_entity.pdbx_description
1 polymer ?
#
loop_
_entity_poly.entity_id
_entity_poly.type
_entity_poly.pdbx_seq_one_letter_code
_entity_poly.pdbx_strand_id
1 'polypeptide(L)'
;MSRDKRTLIKGPPPSDYYGIPYRSLIPLKVENLIVAGRCISSTHEAQAAIRIIPIVVAIGQAAGIAAALSAKLSTPPRRLNVSLLRKTLREQGAII
;
A
#
# COMPACT_ATOMS: atom_id res chain seq x y z
N MET A 1 13.84 -20.78 -18.94
CA MET A 1 14.95 -20.20 -18.15
C MET A 1 15.66 -19.16 -19.02
N SER A 2 15.17 -17.92 -19.07
CA SER A 2 15.78 -16.84 -19.87
C SER A 2 16.62 -15.96 -18.95
N ARG A 3 17.94 -16.04 -19.11
CA ARG A 3 18.95 -15.28 -18.38
C ARG A 3 19.37 -14.07 -19.22
N ASP A 4 18.50 -13.07 -19.43
CA ASP A 4 18.95 -11.73 -19.84
C ASP A 4 17.85 -10.65 -19.75
N LYS A 5 17.51 -10.21 -18.53
CA LYS A 5 16.86 -8.90 -18.33
C LYS A 5 17.48 -8.26 -17.10
N ARG A 6 18.57 -7.50 -17.28
CA ARG A 6 19.05 -6.60 -16.23
C ARG A 6 17.92 -5.67 -15.82
N THR A 7 17.73 -5.49 -14.52
CA THR A 7 16.76 -4.51 -13.98
C THR A 7 17.16 -3.11 -14.44
N LEU A 8 16.40 -2.54 -15.38
CA LEU A 8 16.58 -1.16 -15.82
C LEU A 8 15.85 -0.24 -14.84
N ILE A 9 16.61 0.50 -14.03
CA ILE A 9 16.05 1.50 -13.12
C ILE A 9 15.78 2.76 -13.92
N LYS A 10 14.51 2.97 -14.29
CA LYS A 10 14.05 4.22 -14.88
C LYS A 10 13.22 4.96 -13.84
N GLY A 11 13.67 6.15 -13.46
CA GLY A 11 12.89 7.03 -12.59
C GLY A 11 11.59 7.47 -13.27
N PRO A 12 10.56 7.84 -12.50
CA PRO A 12 9.40 8.52 -13.06
C PRO A 12 9.84 9.86 -13.72
N PRO A 13 9.08 10.36 -14.72
CA PRO A 13 9.31 11.69 -15.28
C PRO A 13 9.37 12.77 -14.18
N PRO A 14 10.04 13.91 -14.43
CA PRO A 14 10.00 15.04 -13.49
C PRO A 14 8.54 15.40 -13.20
N SER A 15 8.17 15.54 -11.92
CA SER A 15 6.82 15.77 -11.38
C SER A 15 5.88 14.57 -11.23
N ASP A 16 6.32 13.35 -11.52
CA ASP A 16 5.51 12.14 -11.38
C ASP A 16 5.95 11.29 -10.17
N TYR A 17 4.99 10.59 -9.54
CA TYR A 17 5.21 9.75 -8.35
C TYR A 17 4.44 8.44 -8.48
N TYR A 18 4.98 7.38 -7.89
CA TYR A 18 4.24 6.12 -7.82
C TYR A 18 3.29 6.12 -6.62
N GLY A 19 2.08 5.62 -6.85
CA GLY A 19 1.12 5.35 -5.78
C GLY A 19 1.21 3.91 -5.31
N ILE A 20 0.87 3.68 -4.04
CA ILE A 20 0.62 2.34 -3.48
C ILE A 20 -0.89 2.18 -3.32
N PRO A 21 -1.57 1.43 -4.21
CA PRO A 21 -3.01 1.26 -4.14
C PRO A 21 -3.39 0.52 -2.86
N TYR A 22 -4.40 0.97 -2.12
CA TYR A 22 -4.87 0.26 -0.91
C TYR A 22 -5.16 -1.24 -1.16
N ARG A 23 -5.67 -1.58 -2.35
CA ARG A 23 -5.91 -2.99 -2.74
C ARG A 23 -4.67 -3.88 -2.71
N SER A 24 -3.44 -3.34 -2.80
CA SER A 24 -2.22 -4.16 -2.71
C SER A 24 -1.96 -4.69 -1.30
N LEU A 25 -2.60 -4.10 -0.29
CA LEU A 25 -2.56 -4.52 1.11
C LEU A 25 -3.61 -5.62 1.41
N ILE A 26 -4.50 -5.95 0.46
CA ILE A 26 -5.64 -6.83 0.69
C ILE A 26 -5.43 -8.19 0.01
N PRO A 27 -5.33 -9.30 0.78
CA PRO A 27 -5.25 -10.65 0.21
C PRO A 27 -6.48 -11.01 -0.61
N LEU A 28 -6.32 -11.85 -1.65
CA LEU A 28 -7.43 -12.25 -2.52
C LEU A 28 -8.34 -13.32 -1.92
N LYS A 29 -7.78 -14.23 -1.09
CA LYS A 29 -8.46 -15.44 -0.63
C LYS A 29 -8.82 -15.45 0.86
N VAL A 30 -8.37 -14.44 1.61
CA VAL A 30 -8.56 -14.36 3.05
C VAL A 30 -9.31 -13.05 3.34
N GLU A 31 -10.42 -13.17 4.05
CA GLU A 31 -11.20 -12.03 4.54
C GLU A 31 -10.64 -11.54 5.88
N ASN A 32 -10.97 -10.29 6.25
CA ASN A 32 -10.57 -9.70 7.54
C ASN A 32 -9.06 -9.68 7.82
N LEU A 33 -8.25 -9.73 6.77
CA LEU A 33 -6.79 -9.66 6.84
C LEU A 33 -6.27 -8.46 6.04
N ILE A 34 -5.38 -7.69 6.64
CA ILE A 34 -4.59 -6.64 5.97
C ILE A 34 -3.13 -7.01 6.11
N VAL A 35 -2.38 -6.94 5.01
CA VAL A 35 -0.92 -7.11 5.02
C VAL A 35 -0.24 -5.75 4.88
N ALA A 36 0.87 -5.56 5.60
CA ALA A 36 1.60 -4.29 5.62
C ALA A 36 3.11 -4.52 5.47
N GLY A 37 3.80 -3.55 4.86
CA GLY A 37 5.24 -3.62 4.62
C GLY A 37 5.61 -4.50 3.43
N ARG A 38 6.58 -5.40 3.60
CA ARG A 38 7.22 -6.13 2.49
C ARG A 38 6.37 -7.26 1.88
N CYS A 39 5.32 -7.70 2.57
CA CYS A 39 4.43 -8.78 2.13
C CYS A 39 3.25 -8.31 1.25
N ILE A 40 3.18 -7.03 0.90
CA ILE A 40 2.12 -6.50 0.03
C ILE A 40 2.34 -6.90 -1.43
N SER A 41 1.25 -6.99 -2.19
CA SER A 41 1.29 -7.34 -3.60
C SER A 41 2.03 -6.26 -4.41
N SER A 42 3.08 -6.64 -5.14
CA SER A 42 3.88 -5.73 -5.96
C SER A 42 4.52 -6.47 -7.14
N THR A 43 4.94 -5.73 -8.17
CA THR A 43 5.85 -6.27 -9.18
C THR A 43 7.26 -6.35 -8.61
N HIS A 44 8.13 -7.11 -9.27
CA HIS A 44 9.53 -7.23 -8.87
C HIS A 44 10.24 -5.87 -8.78
N GLU A 45 9.96 -4.97 -9.73
CA GLU A 45 10.53 -3.63 -9.79
C GLU A 45 9.99 -2.73 -8.68
N ALA A 46 8.67 -2.74 -8.45
CA ALA A 46 8.05 -1.94 -7.40
C ALA A 46 8.53 -2.33 -6.00
N GLN A 47 8.80 -3.63 -5.78
CA GLN A 47 9.28 -4.14 -4.50
C GLN A 47 10.62 -3.52 -4.09
N ALA A 48 11.47 -3.13 -5.04
CA ALA A 48 12.73 -2.45 -4.75
C ALA A 48 12.53 -1.06 -4.13
N ALA A 49 11.47 -0.35 -4.55
CA ALA A 49 11.14 0.99 -4.07
C ALA A 49 10.34 0.95 -2.77
N ILE A 50 9.23 0.20 -2.72
CA ILE A 50 8.26 0.26 -1.61
C ILE A 50 8.80 -0.25 -0.26
N ARG A 51 9.92 -0.97 -0.27
CA ARG A 51 10.58 -1.51 0.94
C ARG A 51 11.44 -0.48 1.69
N ILE A 52 11.60 0.74 1.16
CA ILE A 52 12.35 1.80 1.83
C ILE A 52 11.57 2.27 3.07
N ILE A 53 12.29 2.51 4.17
CA ILE A 53 11.72 2.71 5.52
C ILE A 53 10.56 3.72 5.57
N PRO A 54 10.69 4.99 5.10
CA PRO A 54 9.59 5.95 5.11
C PRO A 54 8.32 5.45 4.44
N ILE A 55 8.44 4.67 3.36
CA ILE A 55 7.28 4.12 2.65
C ILE A 55 6.65 3.00 3.47
N VAL A 56 7.46 2.12 4.06
CA VAL A 56 6.97 1.04 4.94
C VAL A 56 6.24 1.60 6.15
N VAL A 57 6.74 2.71 6.72
CA VAL A 57 6.05 3.44 7.80
C VAL A 57 4.69 3.95 7.33
N ALA A 58 4.63 4.60 6.16
CA ALA A 58 3.36 5.08 5.58
C ALA A 58 2.37 3.93 5.28
N ILE A 59 2.83 2.81 4.74
CA ILE A 59 2.02 1.60 4.53
C ILE A 59 1.49 1.08 5.87
N GLY A 60 2.33 1.02 6.90
CA GLY A 60 1.95 0.58 8.24
C GLY A 60 0.87 1.47 8.85
N GLN A 61 1.01 2.79 8.75
CA GLN A 61 0.00 3.74 9.21
C GLN A 61 -1.32 3.53 8.47
N ALA A 62 -1.30 3.46 7.13
CA ALA A 62 -2.49 3.25 6.33
C ALA A 62 -3.18 1.92 6.68
N ALA A 63 -2.42 0.84 6.87
CA ALA A 63 -2.95 -0.47 7.25
C ALA A 63 -3.59 -0.44 8.65
N GLY A 64 -2.94 0.19 9.63
CA GLY A 64 -3.47 0.31 10.99
C GLY A 64 -4.78 1.11 11.06
N ILE A 65 -4.82 2.26 10.39
CA ILE A 65 -6.06 3.07 10.29
C ILE A 65 -7.15 2.29 9.57
N ALA A 66 -6.83 1.59 8.48
CA ALA A 66 -7.79 0.77 7.77
C ALA A 66 -8.36 -0.35 8.64
N ALA A 67 -7.52 -1.02 9.45
CA ALA A 67 -7.97 -2.03 10.41
C ALA A 67 -8.90 -1.42 11.48
N ALA A 68 -8.52 -0.27 12.04
CA ALA A 68 -9.32 0.44 13.04
C ALA A 68 -10.69 0.88 12.50
N LEU A 69 -10.73 1.45 11.28
CA LEU A 69 -11.97 1.83 10.62
C LEU A 69 -12.83 0.60 10.27
N SER A 70 -12.22 -0.48 9.80
CA SER A 70 -12.90 -1.73 9.47
C SER A 70 -13.60 -2.31 10.71
N ALA A 71 -12.89 -2.36 11.84
CA ALA A 71 -13.45 -2.80 13.12
C ALA A 71 -14.58 -1.87 13.61
N LYS A 72 -14.36 -0.55 13.55
CA LYS A 72 -15.35 0.45 14.02
C LYS A 72 -16.66 0.44 13.21
N LEU A 73 -16.57 0.20 11.91
CA LEU A 73 -17.72 0.23 10.98
C LEU A 73 -18.28 -1.16 10.69
N SER A 74 -17.80 -2.22 11.37
CA SER A 74 -18.16 -3.61 11.09
C SER A 74 -18.09 -3.95 9.59
N THR A 75 -17.10 -3.41 8.90
CA THR A 75 -16.92 -3.54 7.45
C THR A 75 -15.61 -4.25 7.18
N PRO A 76 -15.58 -5.35 6.41
CA PRO A 76 -14.33 -6.05 6.13
C PRO A 76 -13.36 -5.14 5.36
N PRO A 77 -12.04 -5.25 5.57
CA PRO A 77 -11.03 -4.39 4.92
C PRO A 77 -11.15 -4.30 3.41
N ARG A 78 -11.58 -5.37 2.74
CA ARG A 78 -11.82 -5.42 1.28
C ARG A 78 -12.91 -4.45 0.82
N ARG A 79 -13.91 -4.17 1.66
CA ARG A 79 -15.06 -3.30 1.38
C ARG A 79 -14.93 -1.92 2.04
N LEU A 80 -13.80 -1.62 2.66
CA LEU A 80 -13.57 -0.34 3.31
C LEU A 80 -13.63 0.81 2.28
N ASN A 81 -14.32 1.89 2.64
CA ASN A 81 -14.34 3.10 1.83
C ASN A 81 -12.95 3.78 1.85
N VAL A 82 -12.24 3.70 0.73
CA VAL A 82 -10.88 4.25 0.59
C VAL A 82 -10.87 5.78 0.71
N SER A 83 -11.94 6.48 0.35
CA SER A 83 -12.04 7.93 0.53
C SER A 83 -12.07 8.32 2.00
N LEU A 84 -12.73 7.52 2.85
CA LEU A 84 -12.71 7.70 4.29
C LEU A 84 -11.31 7.46 4.86
N LEU A 85 -10.64 6.37 4.44
CA LEU A 85 -9.26 6.09 4.84
C LEU A 85 -8.31 7.24 4.48
N ARG A 86 -8.39 7.76 3.25
CA ARG A 86 -7.58 8.90 2.79
C ARG A 86 -7.86 10.16 3.61
N LYS A 87 -9.14 10.42 3.92
CA LYS A 87 -9.53 11.55 4.76
C LYS A 87 -8.89 11.44 6.15
N THR A 88 -9.00 10.29 6.80
CA THR A 88 -8.44 10.05 8.14
C THR A 88 -6.91 10.14 8.14
N LEU A 89 -6.24 9.64 7.10
CA LEU A 89 -4.79 9.79 6.94
C LEU A 89 -4.38 11.27 6.85
N ARG A 90 -5.09 12.09 6.06
CA ARG A 90 -4.82 13.53 5.94
C ARG A 90 -5.11 14.29 7.24
N GLU A 91 -6.17 13.94 7.95
CA GLU A 91 -6.49 14.48 9.28
C GLU A 91 -5.35 14.20 10.29
N GLN A 92 -4.59 13.12 10.11
CA GLN A 92 -3.39 12.79 10.90
C GLN A 92 -2.08 13.35 10.32
N GLY A 93 -2.14 14.23 9.32
CA GLY A 93 -0.97 14.87 8.72
C GLY A 93 -0.22 14.02 7.69
N ALA A 94 -0.78 12.90 7.22
CA ALA A 94 -0.17 12.13 6.15
C ALA A 94 -0.26 12.87 4.80
N ILE A 95 0.81 12.81 4.00
CA ILE A 95 0.91 13.44 2.68
C ILE A 95 0.53 12.41 1.61
N ILE A 96 -0.72 12.45 1.12
CA ILE A 96 -1.32 11.51 0.14
C ILE A 96 -2.45 12.13 -0.71
#